data_AF-A0ABD3DVR2-F1
#
_entry.id   AF-A0ABD3DVR2-F1
#
_cell.length_a   1.000
_cell.length_b   1.000
_cell.length_c   1.000
_cell.angle_alpha   90.00
_cell.angle_beta   90.00
_cell.angle_gamma   90.00
#
_symmetry.space_group_name_H-M   'P 1'
#
loop_
_entity.id
_entity.type
_entity.pdbx_description
1 polymer ?
#
loop_
_entity_poly.entity_id
_entity_poly.type
_entity_poly.pdbx_seq_one_letter_code
_entity_poly.pdbx_strand_id
1 'polypeptide(L)'
;MGPANKGIFFNLAKSISSRLRYNNKISNNSSFPGSRFIPRRLQHVYANRDEKLLLRRRRLDGNTNTNEGKNVSYFSILGTDNNGSHFSLEKNYCLANHRFDMQSMRSRIVGSCNGIICLNDDYQLGNIVLWNPLTDELKYLPPTSIDLPAKAPYILFGHSVFGFDPRSDDYKVLRFVENGMLSNYRTENHFEVYSLKNDSWKQIINPVKFRYPCRDPLEISSFTLNGSCYWETDNRILCFDFADEVFSYLPLPPIQEKSQIEEDIERCLVGIDGSTLGLIVRPHRSERNFCLWVWESKEWCWSKVDSFKVRDGVRVLLGLFGGDKCFFGGWLNELMLFDLTTRELKTLDIEDHFPWATSLVPFVESTVSIKGHSNERINDLWSNRD
;
A
#
# COMPACT_ATOMS: atom_id res chain seq x y z
N MET A 1 -26.64 -26.49 7.84
CA MET A 1 -27.07 -26.52 6.42
C MET A 1 -25.85 -26.68 5.52
N GLY A 2 -25.79 -27.79 4.76
CA GLY A 2 -25.10 -27.95 3.46
C GLY A 2 -23.56 -27.94 3.37
N PRO A 3 -22.89 -29.07 3.04
CA PRO A 3 -21.47 -29.13 2.64
C PRO A 3 -21.17 -28.57 1.21
N ALA A 4 -22.12 -27.87 0.58
CA ALA A 4 -22.02 -27.41 -0.81
C ALA A 4 -21.11 -26.18 -1.02
N ASN A 5 -20.81 -25.40 0.03
CA ASN A 5 -20.09 -24.13 -0.09
C ASN A 5 -18.55 -24.26 -0.21
N LYS A 6 -17.96 -25.44 0.06
CA LYS A 6 -16.53 -25.70 -0.20
C LYS A 6 -16.24 -26.04 -1.68
N GLY A 7 -17.26 -26.40 -2.45
CA GLY A 7 -17.11 -26.78 -3.87
C GLY A 7 -16.86 -25.58 -4.80
N ILE A 8 -17.36 -24.39 -4.44
CA ILE A 8 -17.30 -23.20 -5.31
C ILE A 8 -15.91 -22.54 -5.27
N PHE A 9 -15.26 -22.47 -4.09
CA PHE A 9 -13.87 -22.02 -3.96
C PHE A 9 -12.89 -22.98 -4.62
N PHE A 10 -13.11 -24.29 -4.48
CA PHE A 10 -12.37 -25.28 -5.26
C PHE A 10 -12.61 -25.10 -6.75
N ASN A 11 -13.77 -24.62 -7.21
CA ASN A 11 -14.07 -24.41 -8.62
C ASN A 11 -13.52 -23.09 -9.18
N LEU A 12 -13.38 -22.02 -8.40
CA LEU A 12 -12.68 -20.80 -8.88
C LEU A 12 -11.17 -21.06 -8.96
N ALA A 13 -10.58 -21.63 -7.90
CA ALA A 13 -9.17 -22.04 -7.89
C ALA A 13 -8.86 -23.20 -8.86
N LYS A 14 -9.79 -24.15 -9.07
CA LYS A 14 -9.69 -25.17 -10.15
C LYS A 14 -9.97 -24.59 -11.52
N SER A 15 -10.83 -23.59 -11.68
CA SER A 15 -11.07 -22.94 -12.99
C SER A 15 -9.80 -22.21 -13.44
N ILE A 16 -9.19 -21.45 -12.52
CA ILE A 16 -7.90 -20.78 -12.73
C ILE A 16 -6.79 -21.84 -12.96
N SER A 17 -6.66 -22.87 -12.11
CA SER A 17 -5.62 -23.89 -12.28
C SER A 17 -5.85 -24.90 -13.43
N SER A 18 -7.07 -25.13 -13.88
CA SER A 18 -7.39 -25.98 -15.05
C SER A 18 -7.17 -25.24 -16.37
N ARG A 19 -7.47 -23.93 -16.43
CA ARG A 19 -7.06 -23.07 -17.55
C ARG A 19 -5.54 -23.01 -17.68
N LEU A 20 -4.82 -22.92 -16.55
CA LEU A 20 -3.35 -22.98 -16.52
C LEU A 20 -2.78 -24.36 -16.93
N ARG A 21 -3.52 -25.47 -16.76
CA ARG A 21 -3.08 -26.82 -17.19
C ARG A 21 -3.42 -27.15 -18.64
N TYR A 22 -4.51 -26.62 -19.18
CA TYR A 22 -4.93 -26.89 -20.57
C TYR A 22 -3.96 -26.23 -21.57
N ASN A 23 -3.39 -25.07 -21.23
CA ASN A 23 -2.39 -24.38 -22.05
C ASN A 23 -0.98 -24.99 -21.98
N ASN A 24 -0.66 -25.78 -20.93
CA ASN A 24 0.62 -26.49 -20.82
C ASN A 24 0.82 -27.61 -21.87
N LYS A 25 -0.19 -27.94 -22.68
CA LYS A 25 -0.05 -28.90 -23.80
C LYS A 25 0.35 -28.24 -25.14
N ILE A 26 0.39 -26.91 -25.22
CA ILE A 26 0.70 -26.18 -26.45
C ILE A 26 1.78 -25.13 -26.15
N SER A 27 3.06 -25.55 -26.22
CA SER A 27 4.25 -24.74 -26.57
C SER A 27 5.51 -25.24 -25.83
N ASN A 28 6.03 -26.39 -26.28
CA ASN A 28 7.49 -26.56 -26.27
C ASN A 28 8.02 -25.81 -27.49
N ASN A 29 8.63 -24.64 -27.27
CA ASN A 29 9.73 -24.04 -28.03
C ASN A 29 9.65 -22.51 -27.98
N SER A 30 10.47 -21.88 -27.13
CA SER A 30 11.42 -20.84 -27.54
C SER A 30 12.07 -20.23 -26.28
N SER A 31 13.39 -20.33 -26.24
CA SER A 31 14.28 -19.85 -25.20
C SER A 31 14.76 -18.43 -25.54
N PHE A 32 14.64 -17.45 -24.65
CA PHE A 32 15.47 -16.23 -24.60
C PHE A 32 15.44 -15.62 -23.18
N PRO A 33 16.45 -14.81 -22.78
CA PRO A 33 17.09 -14.93 -21.48
C PRO A 33 16.88 -13.71 -20.57
N GLY A 34 17.01 -13.91 -19.26
CA GLY A 34 17.31 -12.81 -18.34
C GLY A 34 16.27 -12.49 -17.26
N SER A 35 15.65 -13.49 -16.63
CA SER A 35 15.39 -13.39 -15.20
C SER A 35 15.93 -14.67 -14.55
N ARG A 36 16.93 -14.51 -13.69
CA ARG A 36 17.39 -15.63 -12.87
C ARG A 36 16.26 -15.90 -11.90
N PHE A 37 15.57 -17.01 -12.14
CA PHE A 37 14.61 -17.61 -11.23
C PHE A 37 15.19 -17.62 -9.81
N ILE A 38 14.64 -16.80 -8.92
CA ILE A 38 14.93 -16.93 -7.49
C ILE A 38 14.16 -18.17 -7.01
N PRO A 39 14.84 -19.17 -6.41
CA PRO A 39 14.16 -20.30 -5.79
C PRO A 39 13.19 -19.78 -4.73
N ARG A 40 11.93 -20.24 -4.79
CA ARG A 40 10.93 -20.07 -3.73
C ARG A 40 11.50 -20.57 -2.40
N ARG A 41 12.10 -19.70 -1.61
CA ARG A 41 12.36 -19.95 -0.20
C ARG A 41 12.16 -18.66 0.57
N LEU A 42 11.20 -18.74 1.50
CA LEU A 42 10.83 -17.77 2.53
C LEU A 42 9.86 -16.63 2.15
N GLN A 43 8.66 -16.98 1.69
CA GLN A 43 7.42 -16.27 2.11
C GLN A 43 6.27 -17.22 2.50
N HIS A 44 6.53 -18.53 2.64
CA HIS A 44 5.53 -19.51 3.09
C HIS A 44 5.29 -19.52 4.61
N VAL A 45 5.53 -18.42 5.34
CA VAL A 45 5.40 -18.41 6.82
C VAL A 45 4.10 -17.79 7.33
N TYR A 46 3.30 -17.06 6.54
CA TYR A 46 2.04 -16.49 7.05
C TYR A 46 0.82 -16.75 6.14
N ALA A 47 0.69 -17.96 5.61
CA ALA A 47 -0.58 -18.38 5.05
C ALA A 47 -1.62 -18.57 6.18
N ASN A 48 -2.51 -17.58 6.32
CA ASN A 48 -3.93 -17.73 6.68
C ASN A 48 -4.36 -18.02 8.14
N ARG A 49 -3.65 -17.61 9.20
CA ARG A 49 -4.25 -17.61 10.56
C ARG A 49 -4.09 -16.35 11.41
N ASP A 50 -3.01 -15.60 11.26
CA ASP A 50 -2.74 -14.42 12.09
C ASP A 50 -2.75 -13.10 11.29
N GLU A 51 -3.16 -13.13 10.03
CA GLU A 51 -3.29 -11.92 9.21
C GLU A 51 -4.51 -11.11 9.66
N LYS A 52 -4.25 -9.87 10.04
CA LYS A 52 -5.21 -8.87 10.51
C LYS A 52 -5.23 -7.72 9.51
N LEU A 53 -6.06 -6.73 9.79
CA LEU A 53 -6.05 -5.47 9.07
C LEU A 53 -5.66 -4.34 10.00
N LEU A 54 -4.88 -3.40 9.49
CA LEU A 54 -4.63 -2.13 10.15
C LEU A 54 -5.43 -1.03 9.45
N LEU A 55 -6.33 -0.40 10.18
CA LEU A 55 -7.16 0.70 9.74
C LEU A 55 -6.65 2.02 10.34
N ARG A 56 -6.39 3.02 9.50
CA ARG A 56 -6.20 4.41 9.95
C ARG A 56 -7.55 5.11 10.04
N ARG A 57 -7.88 5.68 11.19
CA ARG A 57 -9.13 6.43 11.43
C ARG A 57 -8.86 7.71 12.23
N ARG A 58 -9.88 8.57 12.36
CA ARG A 58 -9.82 9.80 13.16
C ARG A 58 -10.97 9.86 14.14
N ARG A 59 -10.67 10.36 15.33
CA ARG A 59 -11.66 10.62 16.37
C ARG A 59 -11.53 12.04 16.89
N LEU A 60 -12.68 12.68 17.16
CA LEU A 60 -12.73 13.94 17.86
C LEU A 60 -12.33 13.71 19.32
N ASP A 61 -11.27 14.37 19.77
CA ASP A 61 -10.94 14.36 21.19
C ASP A 61 -11.95 15.24 21.95
N GLY A 62 -12.76 14.62 22.81
CA GLY A 62 -13.78 15.31 23.61
C GLY A 62 -13.20 16.06 24.81
N ASN A 63 -11.89 16.04 25.03
CA ASN A 63 -11.25 16.53 26.24
C ASN A 63 -10.70 17.97 26.15
N THR A 64 -10.90 18.67 25.02
CA THR A 64 -10.51 20.08 24.87
C THR A 64 -11.72 20.99 25.04
N ASN A 65 -11.79 21.73 26.15
CA ASN A 65 -12.76 22.83 26.39
C ASN A 65 -12.60 24.04 25.45
N THR A 66 -11.90 23.88 24.33
CA THR A 66 -11.80 24.86 23.24
C THR A 66 -12.75 24.44 22.13
N ASN A 67 -13.48 25.38 21.53
CA ASN A 67 -14.43 25.17 20.44
C ASN A 67 -13.81 24.60 19.13
N GLU A 68 -12.60 24.07 19.18
CA GLU A 68 -11.89 23.36 18.13
C GLU A 68 -11.48 21.99 18.69
N GLY A 69 -12.36 20.99 18.60
CA GLY A 69 -12.00 19.62 18.91
C GLY A 69 -10.87 19.16 17.98
N LYS A 70 -9.70 18.81 18.54
CA LYS A 70 -8.60 18.29 17.73
C LYS A 70 -8.94 16.89 17.26
N ASN A 71 -8.95 16.68 15.94
CA ASN A 71 -9.06 15.35 15.34
C ASN A 71 -7.74 14.59 15.53
N VAL A 72 -7.78 13.53 16.33
CA VAL A 72 -6.63 12.69 16.62
C VAL A 72 -6.63 11.47 15.69
N SER A 73 -5.47 11.14 15.12
CA SER A 73 -5.29 9.95 14.28
C SER A 73 -5.13 8.70 15.14
N TYR A 74 -5.93 7.68 14.86
CA TYR A 74 -5.89 6.36 15.48
C TYR A 74 -5.53 5.28 14.47
N PHE A 75 -4.82 4.27 14.95
CA PHE A 75 -4.51 3.05 14.21
C PHE A 75 -5.15 1.86 14.90
N SER A 76 -5.99 1.16 14.17
CA SER A 76 -6.86 0.13 14.70
C SER A 76 -6.59 -1.19 14.06
N ILE A 77 -6.29 -2.19 14.89
CA ILE A 77 -6.17 -3.57 14.44
C ILE A 77 -7.58 -4.17 14.39
N LEU A 78 -7.98 -4.60 13.20
CA LEU A 78 -9.18 -5.39 12.99
C LEU A 78 -8.79 -6.85 12.85
N GLY A 79 -9.29 -7.65 13.78
CA GLY A 79 -9.25 -9.11 13.71
C GLY A 79 -10.39 -9.64 12.86
N THR A 80 -10.22 -10.85 12.36
CA THR A 80 -11.31 -11.59 11.71
C THR A 80 -11.56 -12.92 12.39
N ASP A 81 -12.80 -13.41 12.30
CA ASP A 81 -13.12 -14.76 12.74
C ASP A 81 -12.45 -15.82 11.85
N ASN A 82 -12.46 -17.08 12.28
CA ASN A 82 -11.85 -18.20 11.53
C ASN A 82 -12.40 -18.37 10.09
N ASN A 83 -13.54 -17.76 9.79
CA ASN A 83 -14.18 -17.84 8.48
C ASN A 83 -13.94 -16.59 7.61
N GLY A 84 -13.18 -15.60 8.09
CA GLY A 84 -12.92 -14.35 7.36
C GLY A 84 -14.18 -13.49 7.19
N SER A 85 -15.25 -13.77 7.94
CA SER A 85 -16.60 -13.30 7.67
C SER A 85 -17.01 -12.16 8.60
N HIS A 86 -16.52 -12.17 9.84
CA HIS A 86 -16.76 -11.11 10.81
C HIS A 86 -15.46 -10.36 11.07
N PHE A 87 -15.54 -9.03 11.17
CA PHE A 87 -14.41 -8.18 11.53
C PHE A 87 -14.75 -7.40 12.78
N SER A 88 -13.82 -7.35 13.72
CA SER A 88 -14.00 -6.66 14.98
C SER A 88 -12.72 -5.95 15.39
N LEU A 89 -12.88 -4.86 16.12
CA LEU A 89 -11.79 -4.09 16.67
C LEU A 89 -11.09 -4.86 17.79
N GLU A 90 -9.80 -5.13 17.65
CA GLU A 90 -9.00 -5.80 18.68
C GLU A 90 -8.19 -4.83 19.53
N LYS A 91 -7.48 -3.90 18.86
CA LYS A 91 -6.58 -2.95 19.51
C LYS A 91 -6.65 -1.59 18.86
N ASN A 92 -6.41 -0.55 19.65
CA ASN A 92 -6.32 0.83 19.21
C ASN A 92 -5.02 1.44 19.69
N TYR A 93 -4.32 2.11 18.78
CA TYR A 93 -3.13 2.88 19.07
C TYR A 93 -3.38 4.34 18.72
N CYS A 94 -2.96 5.22 19.62
CA CYS A 94 -2.99 6.67 19.42
C CYS A 94 -1.55 7.16 19.41
N LEU A 95 -1.10 7.71 18.27
CA LEU A 95 0.27 8.22 18.15
C LEU A 95 0.42 9.69 18.57
N ALA A 96 -0.61 10.32 19.14
CA ALA A 96 -0.63 11.75 19.46
C ALA A 96 0.47 12.22 20.42
N ASN A 97 1.01 11.32 21.24
CA ASN A 97 2.05 11.64 22.22
C ASN A 97 3.49 11.50 21.67
N HIS A 98 3.66 11.06 20.43
CA HIS A 98 4.98 10.94 19.82
C HIS A 98 5.35 12.22 19.07
N ARG A 99 6.67 12.48 18.91
CA ARG A 99 7.19 13.64 18.16
C ARG A 99 6.69 13.69 16.70
N PHE A 100 6.18 12.59 16.19
CA PHE A 100 5.44 12.50 14.95
C PHE A 100 3.97 12.90 15.17
N ASP A 101 3.71 14.20 15.10
CA ASP A 101 2.35 14.70 15.26
C ASP A 101 1.51 14.42 14.00
N MET A 102 0.84 13.26 13.95
CA MET A 102 -0.05 12.86 12.84
C MET A 102 -1.41 13.59 12.84
N GLN A 103 -1.48 14.81 13.37
CA GLN A 103 -2.66 15.67 13.29
C GLN A 103 -3.00 16.10 11.84
N SER A 104 -2.06 16.02 10.88
CA SER A 104 -2.30 16.40 9.48
C SER A 104 -3.24 15.46 8.72
N MET A 105 -4.25 16.00 8.01
CA MET A 105 -5.13 15.23 7.12
C MET A 105 -4.37 14.46 6.05
N ARG A 106 -3.15 14.91 5.72
CA ARG A 106 -2.30 14.35 4.67
C ARG A 106 -1.37 13.23 5.14
N SER A 107 -1.34 12.92 6.44
CA SER A 107 -0.56 11.78 6.90
C SER A 107 -1.14 10.47 6.36
N ARG A 108 -0.31 9.48 6.05
CA ARG A 108 -0.77 8.21 5.46
C ARG A 108 0.03 7.01 5.90
N ILE A 109 -0.57 5.83 5.76
CA ILE A 109 0.17 4.56 5.77
C ILE A 109 0.83 4.41 4.40
N VAL A 110 2.16 4.33 4.38
CA VAL A 110 2.94 4.04 3.17
C VAL A 110 2.83 2.56 2.81
N GLY A 111 2.85 1.70 3.82
CA GLY A 111 2.72 0.26 3.66
C GLY A 111 2.95 -0.47 4.97
N SER A 112 2.69 -1.77 4.95
CA SER A 112 2.93 -2.71 6.05
C SER A 112 3.72 -3.88 5.51
N CYS A 113 4.73 -4.33 6.27
CA CYS A 113 5.56 -5.46 5.88
C CYS A 113 6.08 -6.17 7.12
N ASN A 114 5.80 -7.48 7.25
CA ASN A 114 6.33 -8.33 8.33
C ASN A 114 6.18 -7.70 9.74
N GLY A 115 5.04 -7.05 9.98
CA GLY A 115 4.66 -6.39 11.24
C GLY A 115 5.27 -5.01 11.52
N ILE A 116 6.05 -4.47 10.59
CA ILE A 116 6.45 -3.07 10.61
C ILE A 116 5.49 -2.28 9.73
N ILE A 117 5.09 -1.10 10.19
CA ILE A 117 4.31 -0.13 9.43
C ILE A 117 5.22 1.03 9.07
N CYS A 118 5.17 1.45 7.82
CA CYS A 118 5.79 2.68 7.37
C CYS A 118 4.72 3.77 7.28
N LEU A 119 4.95 4.88 7.97
CA LEU A 119 4.10 6.05 8.02
C LEU A 119 4.84 7.23 7.39
N ASN A 120 4.12 8.10 6.71
CA ASN A 120 4.63 9.37 6.21
C ASN A 120 3.72 10.50 6.66
N ASP A 121 4.31 11.64 6.99
CA ASP A 121 3.59 12.88 7.25
C ASP A 121 3.34 13.67 5.95
N ASP A 122 2.98 14.94 6.09
CA ASP A 122 2.64 15.81 4.96
C ASP A 122 3.81 15.93 3.96
N TYR A 123 3.48 16.05 2.67
CA TYR A 123 4.40 16.13 1.53
C TYR A 123 5.49 17.19 1.63
N GLN A 124 5.27 18.19 2.48
CA GLN A 124 6.18 19.31 2.67
C GLN A 124 7.32 18.99 3.64
N LEU A 125 7.07 18.12 4.63
CA LEU A 125 8.07 17.78 5.65
C LEU A 125 8.83 16.50 5.28
N GLY A 126 8.13 15.56 4.63
CA GLY A 126 8.73 14.30 4.16
C GLY A 126 9.28 13.42 5.28
N ASN A 127 8.77 13.57 6.51
CA ASN A 127 9.20 12.74 7.61
C ASN A 127 8.58 11.36 7.45
N ILE A 128 9.44 10.35 7.45
CA ILE A 128 9.04 8.95 7.42
C ILE A 128 9.35 8.33 8.78
N VAL A 129 8.38 7.58 9.29
CA VAL A 129 8.50 6.86 10.55
C VAL A 129 8.17 5.39 10.33
N LEU A 130 9.07 4.53 10.76
CA LEU A 130 8.80 3.11 10.92
C LEU A 130 8.25 2.89 12.32
N TRP A 131 7.20 2.09 12.42
CA TRP A 131 6.50 1.78 13.66
C TRP A 131 6.24 0.29 13.74
N ASN A 132 6.60 -0.34 14.85
CA ASN A 132 6.12 -1.67 15.21
C ASN A 132 5.06 -1.52 16.32
N PRO A 133 3.76 -1.74 16.03
CA PRO A 133 2.70 -1.64 17.03
C PRO A 133 2.81 -2.65 18.17
N LEU A 134 3.40 -3.82 17.92
CA LEU A 134 3.48 -4.87 18.95
C LEU A 134 4.51 -4.50 20.02
N THR A 135 5.64 -3.93 19.62
CA THR A 135 6.73 -3.54 20.53
C THR A 135 6.68 -2.05 20.92
N ASP A 136 5.77 -1.29 20.31
CA ASP A 136 5.67 0.17 20.39
C ASP A 136 6.99 0.89 20.05
N GLU A 137 7.81 0.26 19.21
CA GLU A 137 9.04 0.87 18.74
C GLU A 137 8.76 1.80 17.57
N LEU A 138 9.36 2.98 17.63
CA LEU A 138 9.34 3.98 16.56
C LEU A 138 10.77 4.30 16.13
N LYS A 139 10.97 4.41 14.82
CA LYS A 139 12.21 4.91 14.23
C LYS A 139 11.90 5.97 13.18
N TYR A 140 12.39 7.17 13.44
CA TYR A 140 12.37 8.27 12.49
C TYR A 140 13.51 8.07 11.51
N LEU A 141 13.19 8.17 10.22
CA LEU A 141 14.21 8.08 9.19
C LEU A 141 14.99 9.40 9.13
N PRO A 142 16.29 9.36 8.77
CA PRO A 142 17.06 10.57 8.56
C PRO A 142 16.46 11.42 7.42
N PRO A 143 16.77 12.73 7.36
CA PRO A 143 16.42 13.58 6.22
C PRO A 143 16.94 13.01 4.90
N THR A 144 16.38 13.50 3.79
CA THR A 144 16.83 13.11 2.45
C THR A 144 18.33 13.34 2.25
N SER A 145 18.95 12.44 1.50
CA SER A 145 20.35 12.56 1.05
C SER A 145 20.49 13.41 -0.21
N ILE A 146 19.38 13.80 -0.83
CA ILE A 146 19.37 14.59 -2.05
C ILE A 146 19.68 16.05 -1.69
N ASP A 147 20.77 16.55 -2.25
CA ASP A 147 21.16 17.94 -2.11
C ASP A 147 20.16 18.87 -2.81
N LEU A 148 19.78 19.95 -2.12
CA LEU A 148 18.99 21.02 -2.71
C LEU A 148 19.91 21.92 -3.57
N PRO A 149 19.75 21.96 -4.92
CA PRO A 149 20.57 22.81 -5.75
C PRO A 149 20.35 24.29 -5.42
N ALA A 150 21.37 25.14 -5.58
CA ALA A 150 21.28 26.57 -5.25
C ALA A 150 20.14 27.35 -5.95
N LYS A 151 19.59 26.80 -7.04
CA LYS A 151 18.48 27.39 -7.83
C LYS A 151 17.10 26.85 -7.44
N ALA A 152 17.04 25.85 -6.57
CA ALA A 152 15.80 25.23 -6.12
C ALA A 152 15.41 25.83 -4.76
N PRO A 153 14.29 26.57 -4.66
CA PRO A 153 13.80 27.13 -3.40
C PRO A 153 13.36 26.10 -2.36
N TYR A 154 13.00 24.88 -2.76
CA TYR A 154 12.45 23.86 -1.86
C TYR A 154 12.55 22.44 -2.47
N ILE A 155 12.48 21.45 -1.59
CA ILE A 155 12.29 20.03 -1.92
C ILE A 155 10.81 19.69 -1.72
N LEU A 156 10.23 18.93 -2.64
CA LEU A 156 8.95 18.26 -2.45
C LEU A 156 9.17 16.76 -2.33
N PHE A 157 8.45 16.14 -1.41
CA PHE A 157 8.46 14.69 -1.26
C PHE A 157 7.24 14.10 -1.91
N GLY A 158 7.49 13.04 -2.68
CA GLY A 158 6.44 12.35 -3.39
C GLY A 158 6.02 11.02 -2.75
N HIS A 159 5.40 10.19 -3.59
CA HIS A 159 4.94 8.86 -3.23
C HIS A 159 6.14 8.06 -2.74
N SER A 160 5.92 7.41 -1.62
CA SER A 160 6.87 6.49 -1.01
C SER A 160 6.28 5.10 -1.00
N VAL A 161 7.12 4.09 -1.07
CA VAL A 161 6.75 2.68 -0.95
C VAL A 161 7.65 1.97 0.04
N PHE A 162 7.11 0.97 0.73
CA PHE A 162 7.79 0.23 1.77
C PHE A 162 7.73 -1.26 1.50
N GLY A 163 8.84 -1.95 1.77
CA GLY A 163 8.91 -3.39 1.64
C GLY A 163 10.16 -3.98 2.26
N PHE A 164 10.37 -5.26 1.98
CA PHE A 164 11.43 -6.06 2.56
C PHE A 164 12.25 -6.68 1.42
N ASP A 165 13.57 -6.55 1.53
CA ASP A 165 14.55 -7.22 0.70
C ASP A 165 14.91 -8.57 1.36
N PRO A 166 14.39 -9.70 0.85
CA PRO A 166 14.66 -11.01 1.41
C PRO A 166 16.11 -11.48 1.18
N ARG A 167 16.85 -10.87 0.26
CA ARG A 167 18.24 -11.25 -0.04
C ARG A 167 19.21 -10.66 0.98
N SER A 168 18.97 -9.42 1.42
CA SER A 168 19.82 -8.76 2.41
C SER A 168 19.27 -8.79 3.83
N ASP A 169 18.05 -9.33 4.01
CA ASP A 169 17.30 -9.34 5.27
C ASP A 169 17.16 -7.92 5.82
N ASP A 170 16.58 -7.05 4.99
CA ASP A 170 16.53 -5.62 5.24
C ASP A 170 15.17 -5.01 4.87
N TYR A 171 14.70 -4.10 5.70
CA TYR A 171 13.55 -3.29 5.39
C TYR A 171 13.98 -2.05 4.64
N LYS A 172 13.30 -1.77 3.53
CA LYS A 172 13.65 -0.68 2.65
C LYS A 172 12.47 0.23 2.38
N VAL A 173 12.74 1.52 2.29
CA VAL A 173 11.78 2.54 1.87
C VAL A 173 12.31 3.20 0.61
N LEU A 174 11.56 3.14 -0.47
CA LEU A 174 11.82 3.95 -1.66
C LEU A 174 10.97 5.21 -1.59
N ARG A 175 11.58 6.37 -1.81
CA ARG A 175 10.90 7.67 -1.82
C ARG A 175 11.24 8.44 -3.11
N PHE A 176 10.22 9.06 -3.68
CA PHE A 176 10.39 10.07 -4.74
C PHE A 176 10.69 11.44 -4.13
N VAL A 177 11.65 12.15 -4.71
CA VAL A 177 12.09 13.49 -4.27
C VAL A 177 12.16 14.41 -5.48
N GLU A 178 11.53 15.58 -5.38
CA GLU A 178 11.50 16.59 -6.45
C GLU A 178 12.12 17.89 -5.99
N ASN A 179 13.08 18.40 -6.77
CA ASN A 179 13.65 19.73 -6.58
C ASN A 179 12.81 20.74 -7.37
N GLY A 180 11.99 21.54 -6.68
CA GLY A 180 11.17 22.58 -7.29
C GLY A 180 12.03 23.78 -7.69
N MET A 181 12.03 24.19 -8.97
CA MET A 181 12.83 25.32 -9.46
C MET A 181 11.97 26.57 -9.76
N LEU A 182 12.48 27.77 -9.45
CA LEU A 182 11.75 29.06 -9.59
C LEU A 182 11.52 29.53 -11.05
N SER A 183 12.16 28.92 -12.04
CA SER A 183 12.05 29.36 -13.44
C SER A 183 11.90 28.20 -14.43
N ASN A 184 10.86 28.28 -15.25
CA ASN A 184 10.66 27.60 -16.53
C ASN A 184 10.95 26.07 -16.54
N TYR A 185 10.05 25.32 -15.90
CA TYR A 185 9.64 23.94 -16.26
C TYR A 185 10.67 22.80 -16.23
N ARG A 186 11.77 22.88 -15.48
CA ARG A 186 12.57 21.70 -15.18
C ARG A 186 12.53 21.42 -13.70
N THR A 187 11.91 20.32 -13.32
CA THR A 187 12.09 19.70 -12.01
C THR A 187 13.08 18.56 -12.18
N GLU A 188 14.04 18.47 -11.26
CA GLU A 188 14.92 17.31 -11.20
C GLU A 188 14.29 16.29 -10.25
N ASN A 189 14.04 15.10 -10.80
CA ASN A 189 13.30 14.05 -10.14
C ASN A 189 14.27 12.95 -9.71
N HIS A 190 14.34 12.74 -8.41
CA HIS A 190 15.23 11.79 -7.79
C HIS A 190 14.42 10.67 -7.14
N PHE A 191 15.06 9.52 -7.04
CA PHE A 191 14.61 8.45 -6.16
C PHE A 191 15.74 8.14 -5.19
N GLU A 192 15.38 7.88 -3.95
CA GLU A 192 16.30 7.38 -2.95
C GLU A 192 15.68 6.21 -2.20
N VAL A 193 16.55 5.28 -1.81
CA VAL A 193 16.19 4.08 -1.06
C VAL A 193 16.87 4.16 0.29
N TYR A 194 16.07 4.11 1.35
CA TYR A 194 16.54 3.93 2.70
C TYR A 194 16.70 2.44 3.00
N SER A 195 17.78 2.09 3.68
CA SER A 195 18.05 0.76 4.23
C SER A 195 18.00 0.85 5.75
N LEU A 196 17.13 0.07 6.40
CA LEU A 196 17.03 0.03 7.86
C LEU A 196 18.32 -0.50 8.48
N LYS A 197 18.92 -1.52 7.87
CA LYS A 197 20.16 -2.14 8.32
C LYS A 197 21.36 -1.20 8.29
N ASN A 198 21.45 -0.34 7.27
CA ASN A 198 22.55 0.62 7.13
C ASN A 198 22.24 1.99 7.76
N ASP A 199 20.98 2.21 8.14
CA ASP A 199 20.46 3.49 8.64
C ASP A 199 20.78 4.69 7.76
N SER A 200 20.68 4.52 6.44
CA SER A 200 21.08 5.55 5.48
C SER A 200 20.24 5.52 4.21
N TRP A 201 20.05 6.70 3.62
CA TRP A 201 19.54 6.85 2.26
C TRP A 201 20.65 6.64 1.23
N LYS A 202 20.28 6.07 0.09
CA LYS A 202 21.09 5.95 -1.11
C LYS A 202 20.27 6.43 -2.29
N GLN A 203 20.77 7.41 -3.03
CA GLN A 203 20.17 7.81 -4.29
C GLN A 203 20.26 6.68 -5.31
N ILE A 204 19.16 6.44 -6.03
CA ILE A 204 19.10 5.51 -7.16
C ILE A 204 18.79 6.27 -8.44
N ILE A 205 19.35 5.80 -9.55
CA ILE A 205 19.17 6.45 -10.85
C ILE A 205 17.73 6.21 -11.30
N ASN A 206 17.00 7.29 -11.57
CA ASN A 206 15.67 7.26 -12.20
C ASN A 206 15.84 6.82 -13.67
N PRO A 207 15.51 5.58 -14.05
CA PRO A 207 15.80 5.10 -15.41
C PRO A 207 14.84 5.69 -16.45
N VAL A 208 13.77 6.38 -16.04
CA VAL A 208 12.63 6.70 -16.91
C VAL A 208 12.41 8.19 -17.08
N LYS A 209 13.23 9.06 -16.46
CA LYS A 209 12.89 10.50 -16.29
C LYS A 209 11.43 10.64 -15.84
N PHE A 210 11.03 9.76 -14.93
CA PHE A 210 9.66 9.66 -14.48
C PHE A 210 9.22 11.05 -14.01
N ARG A 211 8.18 11.59 -14.64
CA ARG A 211 7.51 12.77 -14.11
C ARG A 211 6.62 12.28 -12.99
N TYR A 212 6.65 12.99 -11.88
CA TYR A 212 5.71 12.73 -10.82
C TYR A 212 4.29 12.70 -11.37
N PRO A 213 3.45 11.69 -11.04
CA PRO A 213 2.10 11.63 -11.57
C PRO A 213 1.36 12.92 -11.26
N CYS A 214 0.50 13.35 -12.17
CA CYS A 214 -0.33 14.54 -11.99
C CYS A 214 -1.39 14.37 -10.87
N ARG A 215 -1.47 13.19 -10.27
CA ARG A 215 -2.43 12.85 -9.21
C ARG A 215 -1.89 13.18 -7.83
N ASP A 216 -2.80 13.55 -6.93
CA ASP A 216 -2.49 13.68 -5.51
C ASP A 216 -1.90 12.34 -5.03
N PRO A 217 -0.73 12.34 -4.37
CA PRO A 217 -0.08 11.09 -3.99
C PRO A 217 -0.85 10.32 -2.92
N LEU A 218 -1.87 10.93 -2.31
CA LEU A 218 -2.81 10.30 -1.40
C LEU A 218 -3.73 9.34 -2.15
N GLU A 219 -3.89 9.52 -3.46
CA GLU A 219 -4.74 8.71 -4.32
C GLU A 219 -3.97 7.62 -5.08
N ILE A 220 -2.63 7.60 -5.00
CA ILE A 220 -1.83 6.57 -5.67
C ILE A 220 -1.94 5.26 -4.89
N SER A 221 -2.58 4.28 -5.53
CA SER A 221 -2.60 2.91 -5.02
C SER A 221 -1.21 2.29 -5.16
N SER A 222 -0.76 1.64 -4.09
CA SER A 222 0.45 0.82 -4.10
C SER A 222 0.24 -0.48 -3.33
N PHE A 223 0.96 -1.52 -3.75
CA PHE A 223 0.88 -2.84 -3.15
C PHE A 223 2.24 -3.53 -3.21
N THR A 224 2.67 -4.10 -2.09
CA THR A 224 3.93 -4.85 -2.00
C THR A 224 3.64 -6.34 -2.01
N LEU A 225 4.29 -7.07 -2.90
CA LEU A 225 4.10 -8.51 -3.11
C LEU A 225 5.44 -9.15 -3.46
N ASN A 226 5.80 -10.25 -2.79
CA ASN A 226 7.02 -11.03 -3.09
C ASN A 226 8.33 -10.22 -3.12
N GLY A 227 8.47 -9.19 -2.28
CA GLY A 227 9.69 -8.36 -2.23
C GLY A 227 9.78 -7.30 -3.33
N SER A 228 8.72 -7.12 -4.12
CA SER A 228 8.57 -6.01 -5.06
C SER A 228 7.38 -5.14 -4.67
N CYS A 229 7.47 -3.83 -4.92
CA CYS A 229 6.33 -2.93 -4.78
C CYS A 229 5.82 -2.49 -6.14
N TYR A 230 4.50 -2.41 -6.27
CA TYR A 230 3.79 -1.99 -7.47
C TYR A 230 2.99 -0.74 -7.15
N TRP A 231 2.99 0.25 -8.03
CA TRP A 231 2.12 1.41 -7.92
C TRP A 231 1.71 1.94 -9.28
N GLU A 232 0.54 2.56 -9.32
CA GLU A 232 0.01 3.15 -10.54
C GLU A 232 0.76 4.41 -10.94
N THR A 233 0.92 4.58 -12.25
CA THR A 233 1.30 5.82 -12.91
C THR A 233 0.28 6.10 -14.03
N ASP A 234 0.33 7.27 -14.66
CA ASP A 234 -0.68 7.69 -15.65
C ASP A 234 -1.01 6.62 -16.71
N ASN A 235 0.01 5.91 -17.24
CA ASN A 235 -0.18 4.95 -18.32
C ASN A 235 0.33 3.52 -18.06
N ARG A 236 0.87 3.23 -16.87
CA ARG A 236 1.55 1.96 -16.55
C ARG A 236 1.45 1.65 -15.05
N ILE A 237 1.83 0.44 -14.68
CA ILE A 237 2.13 0.10 -13.28
C ILE A 237 3.65 0.04 -13.15
N LEU A 238 4.22 0.91 -12.33
CA LEU A 238 5.63 0.89 -12.02
C LEU A 238 5.88 -0.17 -10.94
N CYS A 239 6.98 -0.89 -11.09
CA CYS A 239 7.42 -1.93 -10.17
C CYS A 239 8.84 -1.62 -9.73
N PHE A 240 9.12 -1.80 -8.44
CA PHE A 240 10.46 -1.73 -7.89
C PHE A 240 10.77 -3.00 -7.11
N ASP A 241 11.87 -3.65 -7.49
CA ASP A 241 12.41 -4.81 -6.78
C ASP A 241 13.34 -4.33 -5.67
N PHE A 242 13.03 -4.64 -4.40
CA PHE A 242 13.83 -4.18 -3.27
C PHE A 242 15.17 -4.92 -3.15
N ALA A 243 15.28 -6.14 -3.68
CA ALA A 243 16.50 -6.91 -3.62
C ALA A 243 17.53 -6.38 -4.61
N ASP A 244 17.14 -6.27 -5.87
CA ASP A 244 17.99 -5.82 -6.97
C ASP A 244 18.04 -4.30 -7.13
N GLU A 245 17.15 -3.56 -6.44
CA GLU A 245 17.04 -2.10 -6.51
C GLU A 245 16.81 -1.59 -7.94
N VAL A 246 16.03 -2.33 -8.72
CA VAL A 246 15.74 -2.05 -10.13
C VAL A 246 14.26 -1.77 -10.36
N PHE A 247 14.01 -0.84 -11.28
CA PHE A 247 12.67 -0.54 -11.77
C PHE A 247 12.30 -1.43 -12.96
N SER A 248 11.04 -1.82 -13.00
CA SER A 248 10.40 -2.46 -14.16
C SER A 248 8.96 -1.93 -14.31
N TYR A 249 8.25 -2.32 -15.36
CA TYR A 249 6.88 -1.83 -15.59
C TYR A 249 5.98 -2.92 -16.14
N LEU A 250 4.72 -2.86 -15.74
CA LEU A 250 3.64 -3.66 -16.28
C LEU A 250 2.70 -2.75 -17.09
N PRO A 251 2.12 -3.25 -18.19
CA PRO A 251 1.03 -2.53 -18.86
C PRO A 251 -0.17 -2.41 -17.91
N LEU A 252 -1.01 -1.40 -18.12
CA LEU A 252 -2.34 -1.36 -17.50
C LEU A 252 -3.25 -2.43 -18.14
N PRO A 253 -4.28 -2.92 -17.42
CA PRO A 253 -5.29 -3.77 -18.04
C PRO A 253 -6.02 -3.03 -19.17
N PRO A 254 -6.55 -3.75 -20.17
CA PRO A 254 -7.31 -3.16 -21.28
C PRO A 254 -8.68 -2.69 -20.78
N ILE A 255 -8.68 -1.54 -20.12
CA ILE A 255 -9.88 -0.86 -19.62
C ILE A 255 -10.47 -0.08 -20.80
N GLN A 256 -11.74 -0.33 -21.11
CA GLN A 256 -12.48 0.53 -22.02
C GLN A 256 -12.74 1.86 -21.30
N GLU A 257 -11.95 2.87 -21.62
CA GLU A 257 -12.13 4.22 -21.11
C GLU A 257 -13.48 4.76 -21.59
N LYS A 258 -14.39 4.95 -20.63
CA LYS A 258 -15.66 5.66 -20.88
C LYS A 258 -15.54 7.14 -20.55
N SER A 259 -14.59 7.53 -19.70
CA SER A 259 -14.34 8.91 -19.32
C SER A 259 -13.29 9.53 -20.24
N GLN A 260 -13.47 10.82 -20.56
CA GLN A 260 -12.41 11.61 -21.20
C GLN A 260 -11.37 12.11 -20.19
N ILE A 261 -11.59 11.87 -18.89
CA ILE A 261 -10.75 12.32 -17.77
C ILE A 261 -10.29 11.08 -17.00
N GLU A 262 -8.98 10.83 -16.98
CA GLU A 262 -8.38 9.69 -16.27
C GLU A 262 -8.60 9.76 -14.74
N GLU A 263 -8.73 10.97 -14.18
CA GLU A 263 -8.89 11.22 -12.73
C GLU A 263 -10.19 10.62 -12.15
N ASP A 264 -11.20 10.37 -12.99
CA ASP A 264 -12.45 9.73 -12.57
C ASP A 264 -12.35 8.19 -12.46
N ILE A 265 -11.27 7.59 -12.94
CA ILE A 265 -11.04 6.15 -12.83
C ILE A 265 -10.41 5.85 -11.46
N GLU A 266 -11.09 5.04 -10.66
CA GLU A 266 -10.55 4.54 -9.40
C GLU A 266 -9.91 3.17 -9.62
N ARG A 267 -8.65 3.03 -9.21
CA ARG A 267 -7.91 1.77 -9.29
C ARG A 267 -7.30 1.43 -7.93
N CYS A 268 -7.30 0.14 -7.59
CA CYS A 268 -6.73 -0.36 -6.36
C CYS A 268 -5.92 -1.63 -6.66
N LEU A 269 -4.60 -1.56 -6.46
CA LEU A 269 -3.70 -2.71 -6.50
C LEU A 269 -3.92 -3.58 -5.26
N VAL A 270 -4.04 -4.88 -5.48
CA VAL A 270 -4.39 -5.85 -4.44
C VAL A 270 -3.60 -7.14 -4.60
N GLY A 271 -3.45 -7.88 -3.49
CA GLY A 271 -2.95 -9.24 -3.51
C GLY A 271 -4.08 -10.24 -3.71
N ILE A 272 -3.90 -11.16 -4.64
CA ILE A 272 -4.76 -12.34 -4.83
C ILE A 272 -3.99 -13.52 -4.28
N ASP A 273 -4.62 -14.30 -3.39
CA ASP A 273 -4.07 -15.52 -2.76
C ASP A 273 -2.69 -15.39 -2.06
N GLY A 274 -2.21 -14.17 -1.86
CA GLY A 274 -0.90 -13.87 -1.27
C GLY A 274 0.28 -14.02 -2.24
N SER A 275 0.06 -14.40 -3.51
CA SER A 275 1.16 -14.62 -4.46
C SER A 275 0.96 -13.96 -5.82
N THR A 276 -0.26 -13.53 -6.13
CA THR A 276 -0.61 -12.98 -7.44
C THR A 276 -1.04 -11.51 -7.33
N LEU A 277 -0.60 -10.68 -8.26
CA LEU A 277 -1.01 -9.27 -8.32
C LEU A 277 -2.39 -9.15 -8.97
N GLY A 278 -3.27 -8.39 -8.32
CA GLY A 278 -4.59 -8.02 -8.84
C GLY A 278 -4.76 -6.52 -8.94
N LEU A 279 -5.76 -6.11 -9.72
CA LEU A 279 -6.20 -4.72 -9.85
C LEU A 279 -7.72 -4.68 -9.86
N ILE A 280 -8.30 -3.98 -8.89
CA ILE A 280 -9.73 -3.65 -8.91
C ILE A 280 -9.89 -2.28 -9.55
N VAL A 281 -10.79 -2.17 -10.53
CA VAL A 281 -11.03 -0.96 -11.30
C VAL A 281 -12.49 -0.57 -11.22
N ARG A 282 -12.76 0.68 -10.85
CA ARG A 282 -14.04 1.36 -11.06
C ARG A 282 -13.87 2.33 -12.23
N PRO A 283 -14.49 2.08 -13.39
CA PRO A 283 -14.28 2.90 -14.58
C PRO A 283 -14.66 4.38 -14.43
N HIS A 284 -15.53 4.70 -13.46
CA HIS A 284 -15.90 6.06 -13.15
C HIS A 284 -16.34 6.14 -11.69
N ARG A 285 -15.91 7.16 -10.92
CA ARG A 285 -16.26 7.31 -9.48
C ARG A 285 -17.77 7.43 -9.23
N SER A 286 -18.57 7.85 -10.21
CA SER A 286 -20.05 7.84 -10.12
C SER A 286 -20.70 6.50 -10.51
N GLU A 287 -19.98 5.60 -11.20
CA GLU A 287 -20.50 4.29 -11.55
C GLU A 287 -20.53 3.36 -10.33
N ARG A 288 -21.30 2.27 -10.41
CA ARG A 288 -21.40 1.26 -9.35
C ARG A 288 -20.67 -0.04 -9.69
N ASN A 289 -20.14 -0.13 -10.90
CA ASN A 289 -19.54 -1.35 -11.42
C ASN A 289 -18.04 -1.34 -11.17
N PHE A 290 -17.56 -2.48 -10.70
CA PHE A 290 -16.15 -2.75 -10.47
C PHE A 290 -15.74 -3.98 -11.28
N CYS A 291 -14.50 -3.99 -11.74
CA CYS A 291 -13.89 -5.11 -12.43
C CYS A 291 -12.67 -5.57 -11.65
N LEU A 292 -12.53 -6.88 -11.42
CA LEU A 292 -11.31 -7.47 -10.89
C LEU A 292 -10.48 -8.04 -12.04
N TRP A 293 -9.24 -7.57 -12.12
CA TRP A 293 -8.22 -8.05 -13.05
C TRP A 293 -7.09 -8.73 -12.28
N VAL A 294 -6.53 -9.77 -12.89
CA VAL A 294 -5.43 -10.57 -12.31
C VAL A 294 -4.28 -10.60 -13.31
N TRP A 295 -3.06 -10.41 -12.82
CA TRP A 295 -1.85 -10.43 -13.62
C TRP A 295 -1.40 -11.87 -13.88
N GLU A 296 -1.37 -12.26 -15.15
CA GLU A 296 -0.92 -13.58 -15.58
C GLU A 296 0.55 -13.51 -15.99
N SER A 297 1.46 -13.77 -15.06
CA SER A 297 2.90 -13.55 -15.25
C SER A 297 3.52 -14.38 -16.39
N LYS A 298 2.92 -15.53 -16.74
CA LYS A 298 3.40 -16.40 -17.83
C LYS A 298 3.03 -15.87 -19.21
N GLU A 299 1.82 -15.37 -19.35
CA GLU A 299 1.29 -14.82 -20.60
C GLU A 299 1.57 -13.32 -20.74
N TRP A 300 2.11 -12.71 -19.68
CA TRP A 300 2.44 -11.29 -19.60
C TRP A 300 1.25 -10.37 -19.91
N CYS A 301 0.08 -10.71 -19.36
CA CYS A 301 -1.16 -10.01 -19.65
C CYS A 301 -2.09 -9.91 -18.42
N TRP A 302 -3.06 -9.00 -18.51
CA TRP A 302 -4.14 -8.90 -17.54
C TRP A 302 -5.35 -9.71 -17.99
N SER A 303 -5.89 -10.52 -17.07
CA SER A 303 -7.13 -11.27 -17.27
C SER A 303 -8.23 -10.72 -16.38
N LYS A 304 -9.38 -10.36 -16.97
CA LYS A 304 -10.57 -9.98 -16.22
C LYS A 304 -11.22 -11.23 -15.65
N VAL A 305 -11.24 -11.37 -14.32
CA VAL A 305 -11.74 -12.57 -13.64
C VAL A 305 -13.12 -12.38 -13.03
N ASP A 306 -13.51 -11.14 -12.72
CA ASP A 306 -14.81 -10.85 -12.12
C ASP A 306 -15.34 -9.46 -12.52
N SER A 307 -16.66 -9.28 -12.38
CA SER A 307 -17.34 -7.99 -12.41
C SER A 307 -18.46 -7.98 -11.40
N PHE A 308 -18.51 -6.93 -10.60
CA PHE A 308 -19.50 -6.82 -9.54
C PHE A 308 -20.01 -5.40 -9.41
N LYS A 309 -21.22 -5.29 -8.86
CA LYS A 309 -21.89 -4.02 -8.65
C LYS A 309 -22.12 -3.83 -7.16
N VAL A 310 -21.68 -2.69 -6.63
CA VAL A 310 -21.90 -2.33 -5.23
C VAL A 310 -23.05 -1.32 -5.14
N ARG A 311 -23.88 -1.41 -4.10
CA ARG A 311 -25.02 -0.49 -3.90
C ARG A 311 -24.51 0.95 -3.63
N ASP A 312 -25.45 1.91 -3.68
CA ASP A 312 -25.16 3.31 -3.32
C ASP A 312 -24.61 3.42 -1.89
N GLY A 313 -23.87 4.50 -1.64
CA GLY A 313 -23.28 4.78 -0.32
C GLY A 313 -21.76 4.59 -0.29
N VAL A 314 -21.19 3.83 -1.23
CA VAL A 314 -19.72 3.68 -1.35
C VAL A 314 -19.07 4.94 -1.94
N ARG A 315 -18.07 5.45 -1.23
CA ARG A 315 -17.23 6.56 -1.66
C ARG A 315 -15.94 6.06 -2.31
N VAL A 316 -15.17 5.24 -1.60
CA VAL A 316 -13.82 4.82 -2.01
C VAL A 316 -13.56 3.36 -1.66
N LEU A 317 -12.86 2.64 -2.53
CA LEU A 317 -12.31 1.30 -2.31
C LEU A 317 -11.02 1.41 -1.49
N LEU A 318 -10.98 0.73 -0.35
CA LEU A 318 -9.86 0.75 0.59
C LEU A 318 -8.90 -0.42 0.37
N GLY A 319 -9.39 -1.56 -0.11
CA GLY A 319 -8.56 -2.73 -0.37
C GLY A 319 -9.34 -4.04 -0.47
N LEU A 320 -8.59 -5.12 -0.66
CA LEU A 320 -9.10 -6.49 -0.71
C LEU A 320 -8.37 -7.33 0.35
N PHE A 321 -9.13 -8.08 1.12
CA PHE A 321 -8.61 -9.00 2.14
C PHE A 321 -9.08 -10.42 1.82
N GLY A 322 -8.22 -11.41 2.09
CA GLY A 322 -8.54 -12.83 1.88
C GLY A 322 -8.86 -13.22 0.42
N GLY A 323 -8.66 -12.32 -0.54
CA GLY A 323 -8.98 -12.51 -1.96
C GLY A 323 -10.45 -12.31 -2.34
N ASP A 324 -11.37 -12.15 -1.37
CA ASP A 324 -12.80 -12.04 -1.65
C ASP A 324 -13.57 -11.01 -0.80
N LYS A 325 -12.90 -10.33 0.14
CA LYS A 325 -13.50 -9.31 1.01
C LYS A 325 -13.03 -7.92 0.60
N CYS A 326 -13.86 -7.19 -0.16
CA CYS A 326 -13.59 -5.82 -0.53
C CYS A 326 -14.03 -4.86 0.56
N PHE A 327 -13.14 -3.96 0.98
CA PHE A 327 -13.45 -2.92 1.96
C PHE A 327 -13.68 -1.58 1.29
N PHE A 328 -14.70 -0.87 1.73
CA PHE A 328 -15.06 0.44 1.20
C PHE A 328 -15.25 1.45 2.32
N GLY A 329 -14.83 2.69 2.10
CA GLY A 329 -15.28 3.83 2.87
C GLY A 329 -16.58 4.36 2.27
N GLY A 330 -17.60 4.55 3.09
CA GLY A 330 -18.88 5.15 2.67
C GLY A 330 -18.91 6.68 2.77
N TRP A 331 -19.94 7.30 2.19
CA TRP A 331 -20.17 8.74 2.26
C TRP A 331 -20.61 9.21 3.66
N LEU A 332 -21.16 8.32 4.48
CA LEU A 332 -21.61 8.61 5.84
C LEU A 332 -20.52 8.35 6.89
N ASN A 333 -19.25 8.30 6.47
CA ASN A 333 -18.12 7.92 7.33
C ASN A 333 -18.34 6.54 7.98
N GLU A 334 -18.68 5.57 7.16
CA GLU A 334 -18.87 4.18 7.57
C GLU A 334 -17.85 3.28 6.88
N LEU A 335 -17.39 2.23 7.56
CA LEU A 335 -16.58 1.18 6.96
C LEU A 335 -17.52 0.09 6.46
N MET A 336 -17.47 -0.24 5.17
CA MET A 336 -18.33 -1.24 4.56
C MET A 336 -17.51 -2.43 4.06
N LEU A 337 -18.09 -3.62 4.15
CA LEU A 337 -17.53 -4.85 3.63
C LEU A 337 -18.44 -5.42 2.55
N PHE A 338 -17.87 -5.63 1.36
CA PHE A 338 -18.51 -6.33 0.26
C PHE A 338 -17.87 -7.69 0.07
N ASP A 339 -18.69 -8.74 0.10
CA ASP A 339 -18.24 -10.11 -0.14
C ASP A 339 -18.38 -10.45 -1.64
N LEU A 340 -17.26 -10.74 -2.32
CA LEU A 340 -17.25 -11.09 -3.74
C LEU A 340 -17.94 -12.43 -4.01
N THR A 341 -18.06 -13.31 -3.03
CA THR A 341 -18.70 -14.63 -3.16
C THR A 341 -20.21 -14.50 -3.02
N THR A 342 -20.70 -13.86 -1.96
CA THR A 342 -22.14 -13.74 -1.69
C THR A 342 -22.79 -12.55 -2.41
N ARG A 343 -21.97 -11.59 -2.87
CA ARG A 343 -22.39 -10.29 -3.45
C ARG A 343 -23.17 -9.42 -2.46
N GLU A 344 -22.98 -9.65 -1.17
CA GLU A 344 -23.61 -8.88 -0.11
C GLU A 344 -22.71 -7.74 0.35
N LEU A 345 -23.33 -6.59 0.59
CA LEU A 345 -22.70 -5.42 1.21
C LEU A 345 -23.24 -5.31 2.64
N LYS A 346 -22.34 -5.13 3.61
CA LYS A 346 -22.70 -4.81 4.99
C LYS A 346 -21.88 -3.64 5.50
N THR A 347 -22.46 -2.87 6.40
CA THR A 347 -21.72 -1.86 7.17
C THR A 347 -21.12 -2.52 8.41
N LEU A 348 -19.87 -2.21 8.71
CA LEU A 348 -19.20 -2.62 9.93
C LEU A 348 -19.44 -1.57 11.01
N ASP A 349 -19.84 -2.03 12.19
CA ASP A 349 -20.16 -1.18 13.33
C ASP A 349 -18.88 -0.70 14.03
N ILE A 350 -18.17 0.21 13.37
CA ILE A 350 -16.96 0.85 13.87
C ILE A 350 -17.24 2.36 13.87
N GLU A 351 -17.69 2.86 15.01
CA GLU A 351 -17.97 4.28 15.24
C GLU A 351 -16.68 5.10 15.18
N ASP A 352 -16.45 5.85 14.10
CA ASP A 352 -15.42 6.89 14.00
C ASP A 352 -15.51 7.69 12.69
N HIS A 353 -14.71 8.75 12.57
CA HIS A 353 -14.59 9.52 11.33
C HIS A 353 -13.50 8.95 10.42
N PHE A 354 -13.86 8.63 9.18
CA PHE A 354 -12.93 8.16 8.16
C PHE A 354 -12.53 9.32 7.24
N PRO A 355 -11.33 9.91 7.39
CA PRO A 355 -10.89 11.00 6.54
C PRO A 355 -10.78 10.58 5.07
N TRP A 356 -10.59 11.56 4.18
CA TRP A 356 -10.35 11.29 2.76
C TRP A 356 -9.17 10.32 2.55
N ALA A 357 -8.08 10.50 3.33
CA ALA A 357 -6.89 9.65 3.35
C ALA A 357 -7.01 8.41 4.28
N THR A 358 -8.22 7.87 4.46
CA THR A 358 -8.41 6.59 5.16
C THR A 358 -7.71 5.49 4.39
N SER A 359 -6.93 4.67 5.09
CA SER A 359 -6.21 3.54 4.51
C SER A 359 -6.43 2.31 5.35
N LEU A 360 -6.48 1.17 4.67
CA LEU A 360 -6.64 -0.15 5.23
C LEU A 360 -5.58 -1.04 4.60
N VAL A 361 -4.68 -1.60 5.41
CA VAL A 361 -3.60 -2.46 4.91
C VAL A 361 -3.60 -3.82 5.63
N PRO A 362 -3.21 -4.90 4.94
CA PRO A 362 -2.91 -6.16 5.60
C PRO A 362 -1.80 -5.99 6.64
N PHE A 363 -1.95 -6.64 7.79
CA PHE A 363 -1.04 -6.51 8.92
C PHE A 363 -0.88 -7.84 9.65
N VAL A 364 0.33 -8.14 10.08
CA VAL A 364 0.65 -9.29 10.94
C VAL A 364 1.45 -8.77 12.12
N GLU A 365 1.18 -9.26 13.32
CA GLU A 365 1.99 -8.88 14.49
C GLU A 365 3.38 -9.54 14.40
N SER A 366 4.43 -8.81 14.78
CA SER A 366 5.80 -9.28 14.70
C SER A 366 6.65 -8.72 15.83
N THR A 367 7.54 -9.54 16.38
CA THR A 367 8.49 -9.15 17.43
C THR A 367 9.80 -8.57 16.89
N VAL A 368 9.88 -8.34 15.57
CA VAL A 368 11.05 -7.73 14.94
C VAL A 368 11.33 -6.35 15.54
N SER A 369 12.56 -6.14 15.99
CA SER A 369 13.02 -4.84 16.46
C SER A 369 13.40 -3.95 15.28
N ILE A 370 13.00 -2.69 15.33
CA ILE A 370 13.40 -1.65 14.37
C ILE A 370 14.51 -0.75 14.89
N LYS A 371 14.87 -0.89 16.17
CA LYS A 371 16.02 -0.23 16.76
C LYS A 371 17.22 -1.13 16.54
N GLY A 372 18.06 -0.80 15.57
CA GLY A 372 19.35 -1.47 15.38
C GLY A 372 20.18 -1.45 16.68
N HIS A 373 21.13 -2.38 16.81
CA HIS A 373 22.03 -2.50 17.96
C HIS A 373 22.99 -1.30 18.18
N SER A 374 22.75 -0.16 17.53
CA SER A 374 23.56 1.06 17.61
C SER A 374 22.70 2.24 18.09
N ASN A 375 22.40 2.27 19.38
CA ASN A 375 21.76 3.43 20.02
C ASN A 375 22.51 3.87 21.28
N GLU A 376 23.84 3.89 21.20
CA GLU A 376 24.66 4.75 22.05
C GLU A 376 25.34 5.77 21.12
N ARG A 377 24.94 7.05 21.23
CA ARG A 377 25.48 8.27 20.57
C ARG A 377 24.59 8.95 19.53
N ILE A 378 23.37 9.33 19.92
CA ILE A 378 22.77 10.57 19.40
C ILE A 378 22.06 11.27 20.56
N ASN A 379 22.82 11.88 21.46
CA ASN A 379 22.30 12.87 22.42
C ASN A 379 23.10 14.20 22.44
N ASP A 380 24.15 14.37 21.63
CA ASP A 380 25.09 15.49 21.82
C ASP A 380 25.20 16.50 20.65
N LEU A 381 24.27 16.55 19.70
CA LEU A 381 24.39 17.48 18.56
C LEU A 381 23.36 18.62 18.48
N TRP A 382 22.52 18.81 19.49
CA TRP A 382 21.54 19.93 19.47
C TRP A 382 21.42 20.69 20.79
N SER A 383 22.48 20.77 21.59
CA SER A 383 22.50 21.53 22.85
C SER A 383 23.31 22.83 22.83
N ASN A 384 23.78 23.32 21.67
CA ASN A 384 24.47 24.62 21.61
C ASN A 384 24.11 25.41 20.35
N ARG A 385 23.02 26.17 20.42
CA ARG A 385 22.85 27.48 19.76
C ARG A 385 21.87 28.30 20.60
N ASP A 386 22.40 28.91 21.66
CA ASP A 386 21.89 30.17 22.19
C ASP A 386 22.50 31.34 21.40
#